data_AF-A0A3B3R0J7-F1
#
_entry.id   AF-A0A3B3R0J7-F1
#
_cell.length_a   1.000
_cell.length_b   1.000
_cell.length_c   1.000
_cell.angle_alpha   90.00
_cell.angle_beta   90.00
_cell.angle_gamma   90.00
#
_symmetry.space_group_name_H-M   'P 1'
#
loop_
_entity.id
_entity.type
_entity.pdbx_description
1 polymer ?
#
loop_
_entity_poly.entity_id
_entity_poly.type
_entity_poly.pdbx_seq_one_letter_code
_entity_poly.pdbx_strand_id
1 'polypeptide(L)'
;MQKVLANKSPRNTSQAPSGLTRVPASLSVCGRRRWEPKPWTPCTSTCGAGIRSRVVPCNRLVSLTPAVTVTVADEECVEPKPPVLQSCSQRDCPPSWHVGEWQEVSPALWGRP
;
A
#
# COMPACT_ATOMS: atom_id res chain seq x y z
N MET A 1 -20.91 21.03 -77.28
CA MET A 1 -21.61 20.38 -76.16
C MET A 1 -20.62 20.19 -75.04
N GLN A 2 -20.92 20.77 -73.88
CA GLN A 2 -20.04 20.88 -72.71
C GLN A 2 -19.67 19.51 -72.11
N LYS A 3 -18.43 19.39 -71.62
CA LYS A 3 -18.06 18.70 -70.35
C LYS A 3 -16.78 19.40 -69.85
N VAL A 4 -16.88 20.50 -69.11
CA VAL A 4 -16.97 20.61 -67.63
C VAL A 4 -15.88 19.80 -66.90
N LEU A 5 -15.15 20.52 -66.05
CA LEU A 5 -13.88 20.24 -65.38
C LEU A 5 -13.92 19.17 -64.26
N ALA A 6 -12.72 18.88 -63.73
CA ALA A 6 -12.35 18.19 -62.48
C ALA A 6 -12.23 16.65 -62.58
N ASN A 7 -11.20 15.97 -62.08
CA ASN A 7 -10.27 16.23 -60.98
C ASN A 7 -8.91 15.55 -61.30
N LYS A 8 -7.82 16.32 -61.40
CA LYS A 8 -6.47 15.75 -61.21
C LYS A 8 -6.12 15.92 -59.73
N SER A 9 -6.37 14.89 -58.93
CA SER A 9 -5.83 14.82 -57.57
C SER A 9 -4.31 14.64 -57.68
N PRO A 10 -3.48 15.52 -57.10
CA PRO A 10 -2.07 15.23 -56.99
C PRO A 10 -1.96 14.08 -55.98
N ARG A 11 -1.56 12.90 -56.46
CA ARG A 11 -1.20 11.79 -55.59
C ARG A 11 0.09 12.21 -54.89
N ASN A 12 -0.05 12.87 -53.75
CA ASN A 12 1.05 13.31 -52.90
C ASN A 12 1.87 12.07 -52.52
N THR A 13 3.06 11.96 -53.09
CA THR A 13 4.10 11.01 -52.72
C THR A 13 4.70 11.42 -51.38
N SER A 14 3.92 11.32 -50.31
CA SER A 14 4.44 11.17 -48.96
C SER A 14 4.50 9.68 -48.63
N GLN A 15 5.42 8.98 -49.32
CA GLN A 15 5.91 7.70 -48.85
C GLN A 15 6.65 7.94 -47.53
N ALA A 16 6.01 7.58 -46.43
CA ALA A 16 6.69 7.24 -45.19
C ALA A 16 6.17 5.84 -44.79
N PRO A 17 7.03 4.81 -44.69
CA PRO A 17 6.63 3.55 -44.08
C PRO A 17 6.62 3.77 -42.57
N SER A 18 5.63 4.48 -42.05
CA SER A 18 5.49 4.70 -40.60
C SER A 18 4.69 3.55 -40.01
N GLY A 19 5.26 2.35 -40.05
CA GLY A 19 4.81 1.16 -39.34
C GLY A 19 5.07 1.24 -37.83
N LEU A 20 4.74 2.36 -37.21
CA LEU A 20 4.64 2.48 -35.77
C LEU A 20 3.23 2.99 -35.51
N THR A 21 2.29 2.05 -35.36
CA THR A 21 0.98 2.33 -34.77
C THR A 21 1.24 3.03 -33.44
N ARG A 22 1.10 4.35 -33.44
CA ARG A 22 1.22 5.16 -32.22
C ARG A 22 0.14 4.65 -31.29
N VAL A 23 0.54 3.83 -30.32
CA VAL A 23 -0.34 3.40 -29.24
C VAL A 23 -0.89 4.70 -28.66
N PRO A 24 -2.22 4.92 -28.67
CA PRO A 24 -2.77 6.15 -28.17
C PRO A 24 -2.34 6.30 -26.71
N ALA A 25 -1.97 7.51 -26.30
CA ALA A 25 -1.52 7.81 -24.92
C ALA A 25 -2.58 7.50 -23.84
N SER A 26 -3.73 6.94 -24.24
CA SER A 26 -4.77 6.36 -23.41
C SER A 26 -4.55 4.86 -23.05
N LEU A 27 -3.55 4.17 -23.63
CA LEU A 27 -3.25 2.76 -23.36
C LEU A 27 -1.91 2.51 -22.61
N SER A 28 -1.23 3.57 -22.15
CA SER A 28 -0.08 3.46 -21.25
C SER A 28 -0.51 3.37 -19.79
N VAL A 29 -1.21 2.28 -19.43
CA VAL A 29 -1.47 1.91 -18.02
C VAL A 29 -0.31 1.08 -17.44
N CYS A 30 0.56 0.53 -18.31
CA CYS A 30 1.81 -0.11 -17.91
C CYS A 30 2.74 0.94 -17.27
N GLY A 31 3.06 0.75 -16.00
CA GLY A 31 3.76 1.75 -15.19
C GLY A 31 2.92 2.40 -14.09
N ARG A 32 1.63 2.09 -13.98
CA ARG A 32 0.85 2.51 -12.82
C ARG A 32 1.37 1.82 -11.56
N ARG A 33 1.77 2.61 -10.58
CA ARG A 33 2.27 2.15 -9.29
C ARG A 33 1.24 2.48 -8.22
N ARG A 34 0.95 1.52 -7.34
CA ARG A 34 -0.08 1.67 -6.32
C ARG A 34 0.32 0.92 -5.06
N TRP A 35 0.03 1.52 -3.92
CA TRP A 35 0.09 0.85 -2.63
C TRP A 35 -1.00 -0.21 -2.51
N GLU A 36 -0.60 -1.43 -2.19
CA GLU A 36 -1.53 -2.52 -1.94
C GLU A 36 -1.51 -2.94 -0.47
N PRO A 37 -2.34 -2.31 0.40
CA PRO A 37 -2.36 -2.65 1.81
C PRO A 37 -2.84 -4.08 2.01
N LYS A 38 -2.00 -4.91 2.62
CA LYS A 38 -2.36 -6.26 3.04
C LYS A 38 -3.21 -6.22 4.32
N PRO A 39 -3.85 -7.34 4.68
CA PRO A 39 -4.63 -7.43 5.91
C PRO A 39 -3.80 -7.10 7.15
N TRP A 40 -4.48 -6.62 8.19
CA TRP A 40 -3.87 -6.37 9.49
C TRP A 40 -3.54 -7.68 10.20
N THR A 41 -2.41 -7.71 10.90
CA THR A 41 -2.09 -8.73 11.89
C THR A 41 -3.09 -8.67 13.04
N PRO A 42 -3.23 -9.75 13.82
CA PRO A 42 -3.90 -9.67 15.12
C PRO A 42 -3.31 -8.55 15.98
N CYS A 43 -4.14 -8.00 16.86
CA CYS A 43 -3.71 -7.01 17.85
C CYS A 43 -2.65 -7.64 18.77
N THR A 44 -1.59 -6.91 19.09
CA THR A 44 -0.53 -7.37 20.02
C THR A 44 -1.07 -7.71 21.40
N SER A 45 -2.09 -6.97 21.83
CA SER A 45 -2.74 -7.17 23.12
C SER A 45 -4.03 -7.96 22.92
N THR A 46 -4.29 -8.92 23.81
CA THR A 46 -5.55 -9.67 23.87
C THR A 46 -6.60 -8.99 24.77
N CYS A 47 -6.19 -7.99 25.54
CA CYS A 47 -7.04 -7.10 26.33
C CYS A 47 -6.45 -5.68 26.35
N GLY A 48 -7.27 -4.68 26.58
CA GLY A 48 -6.88 -3.27 26.66
C GLY A 48 -6.39 -2.69 25.33
N ALA A 49 -5.54 -1.67 25.41
CA ALA A 49 -4.94 -1.04 24.24
C ALA A 49 -3.76 -1.86 23.72
N GLY A 50 -3.65 -1.94 22.39
CA GLY A 50 -2.57 -2.60 21.68
C GLY A 50 -2.33 -1.99 20.31
N ILE A 51 -1.47 -2.63 19.54
CA ILE A 51 -1.09 -2.20 18.20
C ILE A 51 -1.28 -3.37 17.24
N ARG A 52 -1.69 -3.09 16.02
CA ARG A 52 -1.68 -4.04 14.91
C ARG A 52 -0.83 -3.51 13.77
N SER A 53 -0.19 -4.42 13.05
CA SER A 53 0.70 -4.09 11.94
C SER A 53 0.17 -4.66 10.63
N ARG A 54 0.55 -4.10 9.48
CA ARG A 54 0.27 -4.67 8.16
C ARG A 54 1.38 -4.37 7.19
N VAL A 55 1.53 -5.20 6.17
CA VAL A 55 2.46 -4.92 5.07
C VAL A 55 1.74 -4.11 3.99
N VAL A 56 2.42 -3.10 3.44
CA VAL A 56 1.89 -2.27 2.36
C VAL A 56 2.92 -2.19 1.23
N PRO A 57 3.03 -3.24 0.38
CA PRO A 57 3.92 -3.22 -0.77
C PRO A 57 3.50 -2.20 -1.84
N CYS A 58 4.48 -1.63 -2.52
CA CYS A 58 4.26 -0.87 -3.75
C CYS A 58 4.23 -1.84 -4.94
N ASN A 59 3.12 -1.90 -5.66
CA ASN A 59 2.96 -2.77 -6.82
C ASN A 59 2.90 -1.95 -8.10
N ARG A 60 3.67 -2.35 -9.12
CA ARG A 60 3.67 -1.77 -10.46
C ARG A 60 2.93 -2.68 -11.43
N LEU A 61 1.98 -2.13 -12.18
CA LEU A 61 1.35 -2.84 -13.30
C LEU A 61 2.32 -2.92 -14.48
N VAL A 62 2.67 -4.15 -14.87
CA VAL A 62 3.60 -4.45 -15.98
C VAL A 62 2.84 -4.72 -17.26
N SER A 63 1.73 -5.46 -17.17
CA SER A 63 0.91 -5.85 -18.32
C SER A 63 -0.56 -5.68 -17.96
N LEU A 64 -1.37 -5.21 -18.91
CA LEU A 64 -2.83 -5.13 -18.77
C LEU A 64 -3.54 -6.43 -19.17
N THR A 65 -2.98 -7.14 -20.15
CA THR A 65 -3.57 -8.36 -20.73
C THR A 65 -2.47 -9.40 -21.00
N PRO A 66 -2.25 -10.38 -20.10
CA PRO A 66 -2.90 -10.55 -18.79
C PRO A 66 -2.50 -9.45 -17.80
N ALA A 67 -3.37 -9.18 -16.81
CA ALA A 67 -3.08 -8.22 -15.75
C ALA A 67 -1.97 -8.77 -14.85
N VAL A 68 -0.75 -8.24 -14.99
CA VAL A 68 0.43 -8.67 -14.22
C VAL A 68 0.96 -7.49 -13.44
N THR A 69 1.05 -7.66 -12.13
CA THR A 69 1.64 -6.69 -11.19
C THR A 69 2.87 -7.27 -10.52
N VAL A 70 3.91 -6.45 -10.37
CA VAL A 70 5.15 -6.81 -9.67
C VAL A 70 5.37 -5.89 -8.49
N THR A 71 5.87 -6.44 -7.37
CA THR A 71 6.29 -5.63 -6.22
C THR A 71 7.58 -4.90 -6.57
N VAL A 72 7.60 -3.60 -6.34
CA VAL A 72 8.76 -2.72 -6.56
C VAL A 72 9.15 -2.03 -5.26
N ALA A 73 10.26 -1.30 -5.29
CA ALA A 73 10.71 -0.50 -4.15
C ALA A 73 9.68 0.56 -3.76
N ASP A 74 9.63 0.88 -2.47
CA ASP A 74 8.70 1.85 -1.89
C ASP A 74 8.79 3.25 -2.54
N GLU A 75 10.00 3.65 -2.95
CA GLU A 75 10.30 4.93 -3.63
C GLU A 75 9.60 5.11 -4.98
N GLU A 76 9.21 4.01 -5.62
CA GLU A 76 8.54 4.04 -6.90
C GLU A 76 7.07 4.52 -6.74
N CYS A 77 6.44 4.28 -5.59
CA CYS A 77 5.09 4.78 -5.33
C CYS A 77 5.12 6.24 -4.85
N VAL A 78 4.63 7.16 -5.68
CA VAL A 78 4.57 8.61 -5.37
C VAL A 78 3.47 8.94 -4.36
N GLU A 79 2.42 8.11 -4.29
CA GLU A 79 1.33 8.29 -3.34
C GLU A 79 1.82 8.13 -1.89
N PRO A 80 1.17 8.79 -0.91
CA PRO A 80 1.55 8.63 0.49
C PRO A 80 1.35 7.19 0.95
N LYS A 81 2.39 6.61 1.56
CA LYS A 81 2.34 5.23 2.06
C LYS A 81 1.29 5.11 3.17
N PRO A 82 0.29 4.22 3.02
CA PRO A 82 -0.68 3.96 4.07
C PRO A 82 -0.02 3.52 5.39
N PRO A 83 -0.69 3.75 6.54
CA PRO A 83 -0.12 3.40 7.83
C PRO A 83 0.14 1.89 7.93
N VAL A 84 1.36 1.56 8.33
CA VAL A 84 1.83 0.19 8.60
C VAL A 84 1.45 -0.25 10.01
N LEU A 85 1.26 0.70 10.93
CA LEU A 85 0.86 0.50 12.31
C LEU A 85 -0.46 1.21 12.60
N GLN A 86 -1.32 0.57 13.38
CA GLN A 86 -2.57 1.16 13.86
C GLN A 86 -2.84 0.72 15.30
N SER A 87 -3.38 1.63 16.11
CA SER A 87 -3.91 1.28 17.42
C SER A 87 -5.13 0.36 17.31
N CYS A 88 -5.22 -0.60 18.22
CA CYS A 88 -6.39 -1.45 18.42
C CYS A 88 -6.76 -1.48 19.90
N SER A 89 -8.06 -1.45 20.18
CA SER A 89 -8.60 -1.59 21.53
C SER A 89 -9.36 -2.91 21.61
N GLN A 90 -8.92 -3.80 22.50
CA GLN A 90 -9.64 -5.01 22.85
C GLN A 90 -10.52 -4.78 24.08
N ARG A 91 -11.21 -5.84 24.51
CA ARG A 91 -11.92 -5.88 25.80
C ARG A 91 -11.02 -5.44 26.96
N ASP A 92 -11.59 -4.83 27.98
CA ASP A 92 -10.86 -4.43 29.18
C ASP A 92 -10.08 -5.60 29.79
N CYS A 93 -8.87 -5.31 30.26
CA CYS A 93 -8.05 -6.31 30.93
C CYS A 93 -8.66 -6.65 32.29
N PRO A 94 -8.71 -7.94 32.67
CA PRO A 94 -9.09 -8.31 34.02
C PRO A 94 -8.08 -7.71 35.03
N PRO A 95 -8.53 -7.37 36.24
CA PRO A 95 -7.64 -6.87 37.28
C PRO A 95 -6.57 -7.91 37.60
N SER A 96 -5.30 -7.49 37.65
CA SER A 96 -4.19 -8.33 38.06
C SER A 96 -3.77 -7.94 39.48
N TRP A 97 -3.74 -8.92 40.38
CA TRP A 97 -3.22 -8.74 41.74
C TRP A 97 -1.75 -9.14 41.75
N HIS A 98 -0.90 -8.28 42.29
CA HIS A 98 0.51 -8.57 42.49
C HIS A 98 0.75 -8.77 44.00
N VAL A 99 1.31 -9.91 44.38
CA VAL A 99 1.79 -10.14 45.74
C VAL A 99 3.17 -9.50 45.83
N GLY A 100 3.30 -8.46 46.65
CA GLY A 100 4.60 -7.87 46.97
C GLY A 100 5.42 -8.76 47.90
N GLU A 101 6.73 -8.57 47.92
CA GLU A 101 7.61 -9.28 48.86
C GLU A 101 7.32 -8.81 50.30
N TRP A 102 7.17 -9.78 51.20
CA TRP A 102 6.96 -9.51 52.62
C TRP A 102 8.16 -8.76 53.20
N GLN A 103 7.89 -7.63 53.84
CA GLN A 103 8.92 -6.87 54.54
C GLN A 103 9.19 -7.51 55.90
N GLU A 104 10.47 -7.71 56.24
CA GLU A 104 10.86 -8.19 57.57
C GLU A 104 10.64 -7.07 58.59
N VAL A 105 9.81 -7.35 59.60
CA VAL A 105 9.62 -6.44 60.73
C VAL A 105 10.79 -6.61 61.70
N SER A 106 11.51 -5.53 61.98
CA SER A 106 12.60 -5.55 62.96
C SER A 106 12.04 -5.79 64.37
N PRO A 107 12.44 -6.84 65.10
CA PRO A 107 11.87 -7.19 66.41
C PRO A 107 12.30 -6.26 67.56
N ALA A 108 13.09 -5.21 67.30
CA ALA A 108 13.81 -4.45 68.32
C ALA A 108 12.95 -3.57 69.26
N LEU A 109 11.62 -3.49 69.07
CA LEU A 109 10.74 -2.56 69.82
C LEU A 109 9.62 -3.23 70.64
N TRP A 110 9.51 -4.57 70.63
CA TRP A 110 8.52 -5.26 71.45
C TRP A 110 9.22 -6.10 72.52
N GLY A 111 9.29 -5.58 73.75
CA GLY A 111 9.74 -6.36 74.91
C GLY A 111 10.99 -5.84 75.62
N ARG A 112 11.16 -4.51 75.77
CA ARG A 112 11.99 -4.01 76.87
C ARG A 112 11.14 -4.03 78.16
N PRO A 113 11.52 -4.79 79.20
CA PRO A 113 10.79 -4.84 80.46
C PRO A 113 10.75 -3.49 81.17
#